data_AF-A0A2E9IQL9-F1
#
_entry.id   AF-A0A2E9IQL9-F1
#
_cell.length_a   1.000
_cell.length_b   1.000
_cell.length_c   1.000
_cell.angle_alpha   90.00
_cell.angle_beta   90.00
_cell.angle_gamma   90.00
#
_symmetry.space_group_name_H-M   'P 1'
#
loop_
_entity.id
_entity.type
_entity.pdbx_description
1 polymer ?
#
loop_
_entity_poly.entity_id
_entity_poly.type
_entity_poly.pdbx_seq_one_letter_code
_entity_poly.pdbx_strand_id
1 'polypeptide(L)'
;MPNRAWMPVDVDPYSGLILRATHLRDRSPGLQARIWIRFLHTGGAFGFWGKVIASLGCFAALVLVYTGFSLSYRRFFNQHR
;
A
#
# COMPACT_ATOMS: atom_id res chain seq x y z
N MET A 1 2.69 -13.21 1.04
CA MET A 1 1.44 -13.44 1.81
C MET A 1 1.29 -12.33 2.83
N PRO A 2 0.08 -11.92 3.28
CA PRO A 2 -0.08 -10.97 4.38
C PRO A 2 0.62 -11.53 5.63
N ASN A 3 1.89 -11.16 5.79
CA ASN A 3 2.89 -11.84 6.61
C ASN A 3 2.99 -11.23 8.02
N ARG A 4 1.85 -10.86 8.61
CA ARG A 4 1.79 -10.52 10.03
C ARG A 4 0.62 -11.29 10.62
N ALA A 5 0.98 -12.35 11.33
CA ALA A 5 0.16 -13.38 11.93
C ALA A 5 -0.75 -12.86 13.06
N TRP A 6 -1.57 -11.86 12.76
CA TRP A 6 -2.63 -11.41 13.64
C TRP A 6 -3.95 -11.77 12.96
N MET A 7 -4.51 -12.90 13.36
CA MET A 7 -5.88 -13.25 13.05
C MET A 7 -6.74 -12.62 14.14
N PRO A 8 -7.70 -11.74 13.82
CA PRO A 8 -8.58 -11.19 14.83
C PRO A 8 -9.35 -12.34 15.48
N VAL A 9 -9.34 -12.32 16.81
CA VAL A 9 -10.00 -13.28 17.66
C VAL A 9 -11.03 -12.55 18.49
N ASP A 10 -12.27 -13.02 18.42
CA ASP A 10 -13.33 -12.58 19.31
C ASP A 10 -13.25 -13.42 20.58
N VAL A 11 -13.17 -12.77 21.73
CA VAL A 11 -12.97 -13.40 23.04
C VAL A 11 -14.08 -12.93 23.98
N ASP A 12 -14.61 -13.85 24.79
CA ASP A 12 -15.54 -13.52 25.86
C ASP A 12 -14.82 -12.73 26.98
N PRO A 13 -15.30 -11.54 27.36
CA PRO A 13 -14.58 -10.68 28.29
C PRO A 13 -14.58 -11.17 29.75
N TYR A 14 -15.48 -12.08 30.12
CA TYR A 14 -15.62 -12.56 31.51
C TYR A 14 -14.94 -13.92 31.74
N SER A 15 -15.05 -14.83 30.78
CA SER A 15 -14.49 -16.19 30.87
C SER A 15 -13.16 -16.36 30.13
N GLY A 16 -12.80 -15.43 29.24
CA GLY A 16 -11.60 -15.53 28.40
C GLY A 16 -11.70 -16.59 27.30
N LEU A 17 -12.89 -17.15 27.05
CA LEU A 17 -13.09 -18.15 26.01
C LEU A 17 -13.00 -17.52 24.61
N ILE A 18 -12.31 -18.19 23.70
CA ILE A 18 -12.22 -17.78 22.30
C ILE A 18 -13.53 -18.17 21.59
N LEU A 19 -14.28 -17.17 21.14
CA LEU A 19 -15.55 -17.35 20.43
C LEU A 19 -15.34 -17.57 18.94
N ARG A 20 -14.38 -16.84 18.33
CA ARG A 20 -14.16 -16.90 16.88
C ARG A 20 -12.75 -16.45 16.51
N ALA A 21 -12.11 -17.15 15.57
CA ALA A 21 -10.93 -16.67 14.87
C ALA A 21 -11.28 -16.41 13.40
N THR A 22 -11.07 -15.20 12.90
CA THR A 22 -11.46 -14.84 11.51
C THR A 22 -10.26 -14.80 10.57
N HIS A 23 -10.19 -15.79 9.66
CA HIS A 23 -9.14 -15.88 8.66
C HIS A 23 -9.41 -14.94 7.48
N LEU A 24 -8.37 -14.71 6.64
CA LEU A 24 -8.53 -13.94 5.41
C LEU A 24 -9.49 -14.61 4.44
N ARG A 25 -9.47 -15.95 4.38
CA ARG A 25 -10.34 -16.77 3.52
C ARG A 25 -11.83 -16.67 3.88
N ASP A 26 -12.13 -16.37 5.15
CA ASP A 26 -13.52 -16.24 5.65
C ASP A 26 -14.14 -14.89 5.28
N ARG A 27 -13.34 -13.96 4.75
CA ARG A 27 -13.79 -12.62 4.34
C ARG A 27 -14.34 -12.65 2.92
N SER A 28 -15.25 -11.73 2.62
CA SER A 28 -15.75 -11.55 1.25
C SER A 28 -14.61 -11.25 0.25
N PRO A 29 -14.74 -11.64 -1.03
CA PRO A 29 -13.70 -11.40 -2.04
C PRO A 29 -13.27 -9.93 -2.16
N GLY A 30 -14.22 -8.99 -2.04
CA GLY A 30 -13.92 -7.56 -2.07
C GLY A 30 -13.06 -7.10 -0.90
N LEU A 31 -13.31 -7.62 0.31
CA LEU A 31 -12.49 -7.30 1.47
C LEU A 31 -11.09 -7.93 1.37
N GLN A 32 -11.01 -9.16 0.84
CA GLN A 32 -9.72 -9.78 0.54
C GLN A 32 -8.91 -8.92 -0.44
N ALA A 33 -9.52 -8.49 -1.55
CA ALA A 33 -8.88 -7.63 -2.55
C ALA A 33 -8.37 -6.32 -1.93
N ARG A 34 -9.19 -5.64 -1.12
CA ARG A 34 -8.79 -4.40 -0.43
C ARG A 34 -7.58 -4.60 0.49
N ILE A 35 -7.51 -5.72 1.20
CA ILE A 35 -6.36 -6.07 2.04
C ILE A 35 -5.12 -6.28 1.17
N TRP A 36 -5.25 -7.02 0.07
CA TRP A 36 -4.14 -7.28 -0.86
C TRP A 36 -3.59 -6.03 -1.53
N ILE A 37 -4.44 -5.06 -1.90
CA ILE A 37 -4.02 -3.79 -2.50
C ILE A 37 -2.96 -3.09 -1.64
N ARG A 38 -3.12 -3.05 -0.31
CA ARG A 38 -2.14 -2.43 0.60
C ARG A 38 -0.77 -3.11 0.53
N PHE A 39 -0.75 -4.44 0.50
CA PHE A 39 0.51 -5.20 0.46
C PHE A 39 1.20 -5.11 -0.90
N LEU A 40 0.41 -4.98 -1.97
CA LEU A 40 0.93 -4.71 -3.31
C LEU A 40 1.53 -3.30 -3.39
N HIS A 41 0.81 -2.29 -2.89
CA HIS A 41 1.27 -0.90 -2.91
C HIS A 41 2.57 -0.68 -2.14
N THR A 42 2.71 -1.31 -0.97
CA THR A 42 3.94 -1.23 -0.15
C THR A 42 5.09 -2.09 -0.67
N GLY A 43 4.87 -2.91 -1.71
CA GLY A 43 5.83 -3.90 -2.17
C GLY A 43 6.02 -5.09 -1.23
N GLY A 44 5.30 -5.13 -0.10
CA GLY A 44 5.41 -6.21 0.89
C GLY A 44 4.96 -7.57 0.36
N ALA A 45 4.10 -7.60 -0.67
CA ALA A 45 3.64 -8.83 -1.31
C ALA A 45 4.80 -9.64 -1.94
N PHE A 46 5.79 -8.96 -2.53
CA PHE A 46 6.93 -9.57 -3.23
C PHE A 46 8.25 -9.47 -2.42
N GLY A 47 8.16 -9.13 -1.13
CA GLY A 47 9.32 -9.05 -0.24
C GLY A 47 10.32 -7.95 -0.63
N PHE A 48 11.59 -8.31 -0.72
CA PHE A 48 12.68 -7.37 -1.04
C PHE A 48 12.49 -6.72 -2.42
N TRP A 49 12.24 -7.53 -3.45
CA TRP A 49 12.07 -7.05 -4.82
C TRP A 49 10.87 -6.11 -4.98
N GLY A 50 9.76 -6.42 -4.32
CA GLY A 50 8.59 -5.53 -4.33
C GLY A 50 8.89 -4.16 -3.74
N LYS A 51 9.68 -4.11 -2.65
CA LYS A 51 10.11 -2.84 -2.05
C LYS A 51 11.03 -2.05 -2.99
N VAL A 52 11.98 -2.72 -3.66
CA VAL A 52 12.87 -2.06 -4.64
C VAL A 52 12.05 -1.41 -5.76
N ILE A 53 11.07 -2.13 -6.32
CA ILE A 53 10.18 -1.60 -7.37
C ILE A 53 9.35 -0.44 -6.85
N ALA A 54 8.78 -0.55 -5.64
CA ALA A 54 8.01 0.55 -5.04
C ALA A 54 8.86 1.81 -4.82
N SER A 55 10.10 1.65 -4.36
CA SER A 55 11.06 2.76 -4.21
C SER A 55 11.45 3.38 -5.55
N LEU A 56 11.69 2.56 -6.58
CA LEU A 56 11.95 3.04 -7.94
C LEU A 56 10.78 3.83 -8.50
N GLY A 57 9.54 3.35 -8.31
CA GLY A 57 8.33 4.06 -8.71
C GLY A 57 8.20 5.43 -8.01
N CYS A 58 8.51 5.50 -6.71
CA CYS A 58 8.54 6.75 -5.96
C CYS A 58 9.60 7.72 -6.52
N PHE A 59 10.80 7.23 -6.82
CA PHE A 59 11.86 8.03 -7.41
C PHE A 59 11.48 8.58 -8.80
N ALA A 60 10.88 7.73 -9.65
CA ALA A 60 10.38 8.16 -10.95
C ALA A 60 9.30 9.25 -10.83
N ALA A 61 8.41 9.16 -9.84
CA ALA A 61 7.40 10.18 -9.58
C ALA A 61 8.04 11.53 -9.20
N LEU A 62 9.10 11.54 -8.38
CA LEU A 62 9.85 12.77 -8.05
C LEU A 62 10.46 13.40 -9.30
N VAL A 63 11.08 12.60 -10.17
CA VAL A 63 11.64 13.06 -11.45
C VAL A 63 10.54 13.66 -12.33
N LEU A 64 9.37 13.03 -12.39
CA LEU A 64 8.24 13.51 -13.18
C LEU A 64 7.71 14.85 -12.67
N VAL A 65 7.59 15.02 -11.35
CA VAL A 65 7.18 16.28 -10.73
C VAL A 65 8.19 17.39 -11.02
N TYR A 66 9.49 17.11 -10.87
CA TYR A 66 10.55 18.08 -11.15
C TYR A 66 10.54 18.53 -12.61
N THR A 67 10.47 17.57 -13.55
CA THR A 67 10.45 17.90 -14.98
C THR A 67 9.19 18.66 -15.37
N GLY A 68 8.01 18.25 -14.91
CA GLY A 68 6.75 18.97 -15.11
C GLY A 68 6.78 20.40 -14.56
N PHE A 69 7.36 20.59 -13.37
CA PHE A 69 7.54 21.93 -12.78
C PHE A 69 8.50 22.79 -13.61
N SER A 70 9.66 22.23 -14.00
CA SER A 70 10.63 22.94 -14.84
C SER A 70 10.04 23.36 -16.19
N LEU A 71 9.23 22.50 -16.82
CA LEU A 71 8.53 22.79 -18.07
C LEU A 71 7.51 23.91 -17.87
N SER A 72 6.72 23.83 -16.80
CA SER A 72 5.71 24.85 -16.46
C SER A 72 6.36 26.21 -16.20
N TYR A 73 7.45 26.24 -15.44
CA TYR A 73 8.19 27.47 -15.16
C TYR A 73 8.70 28.13 -16.45
N ARG A 74 9.32 27.35 -17.33
CA ARG A 74 9.82 27.86 -18.63
C ARG A 74 8.69 28.37 -19.52
N ARG A 75 7.53 27.72 -19.50
CA ARG A 75 6.37 28.13 -20.31
C ARG A 75 5.78 29.46 -19.85
N PHE A 76 5.55 29.61 -18.55
CA PHE A 76 4.81 30.77 -18.03
C PHE A 76 5.69 31.98 -17.71
N PHE A 77 6.94 31.79 -17.28
CA PHE A 77 7.79 32.90 -16.82
C PHE A 77 8.89 33.28 -17.82
N ASN A 78 9.21 32.41 -18.79
CA ASN A 78 10.26 32.67 -19.77
C ASN A 78 9.72 33.21 -21.10
N GLN A 79 8.39 33.24 -21.30
CA GLN A 79 7.73 33.85 -22.47
C GLN A 79 7.29 35.31 -22.23
N HIS A 80 7.51 35.85 -21.02
CA HIS A 80 7.18 37.23 -20.65
C HIS A 80 8.40 38.17 -20.63
N ARG A 81 9.51 37.77 -21.26
CA ARG A 81 10.63 38.64 -21.63
C ARG A 81 10.72 38.70 -23.15
#